data_AF-A0A508ZND3-F1
#
_entry.id   AF-A0A508ZND3-F1
#
_cell.length_a   1.000
_cell.length_b   1.000
_cell.length_c   1.000
_cell.angle_alpha   90.00
_cell.angle_beta   90.00
_cell.angle_gamma   90.00
#
_symmetry.space_group_name_H-M   'P 1'
#
loop_
_entity.id
_entity.type
_entity.pdbx_description
1 polymer ?
#
loop_
_entity_poly.entity_id
_entity_poly.type
_entity_poly.pdbx_seq_one_letter_code
_entity_poly.pdbx_strand_id
1 'polypeptide(L)'
;MIAFDQLTWLHGKPQSSGLLKANPEDFLVVEDLGFAPDGEGEHVLVRILKNGCNTRFVADALAKFLKIHAREVSFAGQKDKHAVTEQWLCARVPGKEMPDLSKFQLEGCQVLEYARHKRKLRLGALKGNQFTVILREISDRQDVETRLQAIAERGVPNYFGAQRFGIGGSNLQGALRWAESGAPVRDRNKRSFWLSAARSALFNQQVSIRLKKNGI
;
A
#
# COMPACT_ATOMS: atom_id res chain seq x y z
N MET A 1 16.93 -19.31 -2.03
CA MET A 1 15.60 -18.66 -2.08
C MET A 1 15.34 -18.28 -3.53
N ILE A 2 14.14 -18.52 -4.07
CA ILE A 2 13.84 -18.17 -5.48
C ILE A 2 13.89 -16.64 -5.62
N ALA A 3 14.64 -16.13 -6.60
CA ALA A 3 14.71 -14.70 -6.88
C ALA A 3 13.35 -14.18 -7.38
N PHE A 4 13.04 -12.89 -7.14
CA PHE A 4 11.71 -12.33 -7.43
C PHE A 4 11.34 -12.40 -8.92
N ASP A 5 12.31 -12.15 -9.80
CA ASP A 5 12.19 -12.24 -11.26
C ASP A 5 12.12 -13.68 -11.79
N GLN A 6 12.43 -14.66 -10.95
CA GLN A 6 12.36 -16.10 -11.24
C GLN A 6 11.11 -16.76 -10.64
N LEU A 7 10.20 -16.00 -10.02
CA LEU A 7 8.92 -16.52 -9.54
C LEU A 7 8.09 -17.07 -10.71
N THR A 8 7.35 -18.13 -10.43
CA THR A 8 6.57 -18.84 -11.45
C THR A 8 5.40 -17.98 -11.92
N TRP A 9 5.23 -17.85 -13.23
CA TRP A 9 4.08 -17.18 -13.84
C TRP A 9 2.92 -18.16 -14.00
N LEU A 10 1.70 -17.73 -13.65
CA LEU A 10 0.49 -18.53 -13.87
C LEU A 10 0.15 -18.66 -15.36
N HIS A 11 0.22 -17.54 -16.08
CA HIS A 11 -0.13 -17.43 -17.50
C HIS A 11 1.12 -17.36 -18.39
N GLY A 12 2.22 -17.98 -17.96
CA GLY A 12 3.54 -17.83 -18.59
C GLY A 12 4.12 -16.42 -18.48
N LYS A 13 5.42 -16.28 -18.78
CA LYS A 13 6.07 -14.97 -18.80
C LYS A 13 5.48 -14.12 -19.94
N PRO A 14 5.12 -12.84 -19.71
CA PRO A 14 4.69 -11.91 -20.76
C PRO A 14 5.65 -11.86 -21.93
N GLN A 15 5.10 -11.84 -23.14
CA GLN A 15 5.86 -11.59 -24.38
C GLN A 15 5.77 -10.12 -24.81
N SER A 16 4.88 -9.37 -24.17
CA SER A 16 4.75 -7.92 -24.26
C SER A 16 5.56 -7.19 -23.17
N SER A 17 5.87 -5.92 -23.44
CA SER A 17 6.36 -4.93 -22.49
C SER A 17 5.42 -3.72 -22.45
N GLY A 18 5.59 -2.86 -21.44
CA GLY A 18 4.87 -1.61 -21.30
C GLY A 18 5.37 -0.82 -20.10
N LEU A 19 4.97 0.44 -20.01
CA LEU A 19 5.33 1.34 -18.93
C LEU A 19 4.21 1.42 -17.89
N LEU A 20 4.56 1.10 -16.65
CA LEU A 20 3.71 1.26 -15.46
C LEU A 20 4.15 2.52 -14.72
N LYS A 21 3.19 3.34 -14.25
CA LYS A 21 3.47 4.58 -13.49
C LYS A 21 4.38 5.54 -14.25
N ALA A 22 4.16 5.71 -15.56
CA ALA A 22 4.88 6.73 -16.34
C ALA A 22 4.61 8.13 -15.79
N ASN A 23 3.36 8.39 -15.40
CA ASN A 23 2.94 9.56 -14.63
C ASN A 23 2.17 9.11 -13.37
N PRO A 24 2.10 9.94 -12.30
CA PRO A 24 1.29 9.63 -11.13
C PRO A 24 -0.19 9.35 -11.44
N GLU A 25 -0.73 10.03 -12.44
CA GLU A 25 -2.12 9.92 -12.91
C GLU A 25 -2.38 8.60 -13.64
N ASP A 26 -1.34 7.85 -14.00
CA ASP A 26 -1.48 6.52 -14.60
C ASP A 26 -1.72 5.43 -13.55
N PHE A 27 -1.68 5.79 -12.26
CA PHE A 27 -1.85 4.85 -11.16
C PHE A 27 -2.68 5.49 -10.05
N LEU A 28 -3.99 5.35 -10.18
CA LEU A 28 -4.94 5.82 -9.17
C LEU A 28 -5.27 4.71 -8.19
N VAL A 29 -5.27 5.06 -6.90
CA VAL A 29 -5.64 4.13 -5.82
C VAL A 29 -6.69 4.78 -4.94
N VAL A 30 -7.87 4.18 -4.85
CA VAL A 30 -8.93 4.60 -3.93
C VAL A 30 -9.05 3.58 -2.81
N GLU A 31 -8.83 4.02 -1.57
CA GLU A 31 -8.93 3.16 -0.38
C GLU A 31 -10.39 2.84 -0.03
N ASP A 32 -10.68 1.55 0.16
CA ASP A 32 -11.96 1.05 0.65
C ASP A 32 -11.79 0.55 2.08
N LEU A 33 -12.34 1.29 3.05
CA LEU A 33 -12.33 0.91 4.46
C LEU A 33 -13.25 -0.30 4.74
N GLY A 34 -14.27 -0.53 3.91
CA GLY A 34 -15.34 -1.49 4.17
C GLY A 34 -16.42 -1.00 5.13
N PHE A 35 -16.33 0.25 5.58
CA PHE A 35 -17.30 0.91 6.45
C PHE A 35 -17.30 2.43 6.22
N ALA A 36 -18.39 3.09 6.60
CA ALA A 36 -18.49 4.54 6.60
C ALA A 36 -18.18 5.12 8.00
N PRO A 37 -17.79 6.41 8.10
CA PRO A 37 -17.68 7.08 9.39
C PRO A 37 -18.97 6.98 10.22
N ASP A 38 -18.85 6.94 11.55
CA ASP A 38 -20.02 6.75 12.43
C ASP A 38 -20.87 8.03 12.55
N GLY A 39 -20.30 9.19 12.20
CA GLY A 39 -20.91 10.51 12.42
C GLY A 39 -20.70 11.06 13.84
N GLU A 40 -20.21 10.25 14.77
CA GLU A 40 -19.94 10.62 16.16
C GLU A 40 -18.66 9.98 16.70
N GLY A 41 -18.18 10.45 17.86
CA GLY A 41 -17.00 9.91 18.54
C GLY A 41 -15.82 10.88 18.62
N GLU A 42 -14.77 10.46 19.34
CA GLU A 42 -13.59 11.28 19.63
C GLU A 42 -12.55 11.32 18.49
N HIS A 43 -12.76 10.55 17.42
CA HIS A 43 -11.89 10.56 16.25
C HIS A 43 -12.55 11.29 15.09
N VAL A 44 -11.73 11.86 14.21
CA VAL A 44 -12.14 12.45 12.94
C VAL A 44 -11.44 11.68 11.84
N LEU A 45 -12.24 11.02 11.00
CA LEU A 45 -11.79 10.43 9.75
C LEU A 45 -11.71 11.54 8.70
N VAL A 46 -10.61 11.59 7.96
CA VAL A 46 -10.35 12.59 6.92
C VAL A 46 -9.91 11.86 5.67
N ARG A 47 -10.73 11.90 4.61
CA ARG A 47 -10.37 11.36 3.30
C ARG A 47 -9.62 12.42 2.52
N ILE A 48 -8.44 12.05 2.06
CA ILE A 48 -7.53 12.96 1.37
C ILE A 48 -7.14 12.34 0.03
N LEU A 49 -7.32 13.11 -1.03
CA LEU A 49 -6.65 12.90 -2.31
C LEU A 49 -5.24 13.45 -2.20
N LYS A 50 -4.22 12.66 -2.55
CA LYS A 50 -2.83 13.13 -2.57
C LYS A 50 -2.11 12.72 -3.86
N ASN A 51 -1.18 13.57 -4.29
CA ASN A 51 -0.23 13.34 -5.37
C ASN A 51 1.15 13.90 -4.94
N GLY A 52 2.24 13.17 -5.20
CA GLY A 52 3.60 13.67 -4.95
C GLY A 52 4.07 13.61 -3.50
N CYS A 53 3.29 13.09 -2.55
CA CYS A 53 3.68 12.94 -1.15
C CYS A 53 3.32 11.56 -0.56
N ASN A 54 4.01 11.15 0.51
CA ASN A 54 3.74 9.90 1.22
C ASN A 54 2.71 10.10 2.34
N THR A 55 2.06 9.02 2.80
CA THR A 55 1.02 9.08 3.84
C THR A 55 1.51 9.71 5.15
N ARG A 56 2.75 9.44 5.56
CA ARG A 56 3.27 9.94 6.85
C ARG A 56 3.44 11.46 6.84
N PHE A 57 3.92 12.02 5.74
CA PHE A 57 4.06 13.46 5.55
C PHE A 57 2.72 14.18 5.71
N VAL A 58 1.65 13.68 5.08
CA VAL A 58 0.30 14.25 5.20
C VAL A 58 -0.23 14.11 6.61
N ALA A 59 -0.01 12.95 7.25
CA ALA A 59 -0.41 12.72 8.64
C ALA A 59 0.27 13.68 9.64
N ASP A 60 1.56 13.95 9.45
CA ASP A 60 2.30 14.88 10.30
C ASP A 60 1.86 16.34 10.06
N ALA A 61 1.55 16.71 8.82
CA ALA A 61 0.99 18.02 8.49
C ALA A 61 -0.41 18.22 9.09
N LEU A 62 -1.28 17.20 9.00
CA LEU A 62 -2.60 17.22 9.61
C LEU A 62 -2.51 17.35 11.14
N ALA A 63 -1.56 16.65 11.77
CA ALA A 63 -1.33 16.76 13.21
C ALA A 63 -0.95 18.20 13.62
N LYS A 64 -0.05 18.84 12.86
CA LYS A 64 0.34 20.24 13.09
C LYS A 64 -0.83 21.20 12.93
N PHE A 65 -1.63 21.04 11.87
CA PHE A 65 -2.83 21.84 11.64
C PHE A 65 -3.82 21.75 12.81
N LEU A 66 -4.06 20.53 13.30
CA LEU A 66 -4.96 20.26 14.43
C LEU A 66 -4.34 20.56 15.80
N LYS A 67 -3.06 20.98 15.85
CA LYS A 67 -2.30 21.22 17.10
C LYS A 67 -2.28 20.00 18.04
N ILE A 68 -2.21 18.80 17.48
CA ILE A 68 -2.13 17.54 18.22
C ILE A 68 -0.79 16.84 17.97
N HIS A 69 -0.41 15.92 18.86
CA HIS A 69 0.80 15.12 18.65
C HIS A 69 0.64 14.19 17.45
N ALA A 70 1.69 14.00 16.66
CA ALA A 70 1.72 13.16 15.46
C ALA A 70 1.40 11.65 15.68
N ARG A 71 1.20 11.22 16.94
CA ARG A 71 0.79 9.86 17.33
C ARG A 71 -0.72 9.69 17.38
N GLU A 72 -1.43 10.82 17.51
CA GLU A 72 -2.89 10.91 17.50
C GLU A 72 -3.45 10.85 16.09
N VAL A 73 -2.60 11.02 15.06
CA VAL A 73 -2.95 10.77 13.66
C VAL A 73 -2.49 9.38 13.25
N SER A 74 -3.41 8.64 12.63
CA SER A 74 -3.26 7.25 12.20
C SER A 74 -3.90 7.03 10.84
N PHE A 75 -3.66 5.87 10.24
CA PHE A 75 -4.10 5.52 8.88
C PHE A 75 -4.15 4.00 8.72
N ALA A 76 -4.92 3.51 7.75
CA ALA A 76 -5.09 2.08 7.50
C ALA A 76 -3.91 1.47 6.75
N GLY A 77 -3.26 2.22 5.87
CA GLY A 77 -2.12 1.74 5.09
C GLY A 77 -1.22 2.88 4.61
N GLN A 78 -0.03 2.51 4.16
CA GLN A 78 0.82 3.44 3.41
C GLN A 78 0.38 3.44 1.95
N LYS A 79 0.41 4.62 1.32
CA LYS A 79 0.14 4.83 -0.10
C LYS A 79 1.37 5.42 -0.77
N ASP A 80 1.62 4.98 -2.00
CA ASP A 80 2.80 5.37 -2.78
C ASP A 80 2.85 6.87 -3.02
N LYS A 81 4.07 7.43 -3.03
CA LYS A 81 4.33 8.83 -3.38
C LYS A 81 4.12 9.10 -4.88
N HIS A 82 4.47 8.13 -5.71
CA HIS A 82 4.45 8.22 -7.18
C HIS A 82 3.16 7.63 -7.75
N ALA A 83 2.04 8.14 -7.27
CA ALA A 83 0.68 7.73 -7.62
C ALA A 83 -0.31 8.79 -7.12
N VAL A 84 -1.46 8.90 -7.79
CA VAL A 84 -2.61 9.62 -7.26
C VAL A 84 -3.38 8.69 -6.32
N THR A 85 -3.52 9.07 -5.06
CA THR A 85 -4.16 8.17 -4.08
C THR A 85 -5.16 8.89 -3.20
N GLU A 86 -6.35 8.30 -3.06
CA GLU A 86 -7.33 8.64 -2.05
C GLU A 86 -7.20 7.69 -0.86
N GLN A 87 -7.04 8.23 0.34
CA GLN A 87 -6.91 7.44 1.56
C GLN A 87 -7.53 8.14 2.75
N TRP A 88 -7.78 7.35 3.79
CA TRP A 88 -8.29 7.84 5.06
C TRP A 88 -7.18 8.02 6.10
N LEU A 89 -7.11 9.22 6.65
CA LEU A 89 -6.43 9.51 7.90
C LEU A 89 -7.45 9.54 9.05
N CYS A 90 -6.96 9.31 10.27
CA CYS A 90 -7.77 9.33 11.47
C CYS A 90 -7.03 10.10 12.56
N ALA A 91 -7.56 11.25 12.95
CA ALA A 91 -7.02 12.09 14.02
C ALA A 91 -7.89 11.97 15.27
N ARG A 92 -7.29 11.81 16.45
CA ARG A 92 -8.03 11.88 17.72
C ARG A 92 -8.19 13.34 18.15
N VAL A 93 -9.42 13.84 18.13
CA VAL A 93 -9.80 15.20 18.51
C VAL A 93 -11.05 15.10 19.41
N PRO A 94 -10.84 14.91 20.74
CA PRO A 94 -11.93 14.80 21.70
C PRO A 94 -12.82 16.05 21.73
N GLY A 95 -14.06 15.88 22.19
CA GLY A 95 -15.07 16.94 22.19
C GLY A 95 -16.12 16.73 21.09
N LYS A 96 -17.08 17.66 21.00
CA LYS A 96 -18.17 17.61 20.01
C LYS A 96 -17.92 18.48 18.79
N GLU A 97 -17.14 19.56 18.94
CA GLU A 97 -16.87 20.53 17.87
C GLU A 97 -16.05 19.93 16.73
N MET A 98 -16.51 20.07 15.49
CA MET A 98 -15.76 19.62 14.33
C MET A 98 -14.71 20.67 13.95
N PRO A 99 -13.40 20.33 13.89
CA PRO A 99 -12.41 21.25 13.33
C PRO A 99 -12.73 21.54 11.85
N ASP A 100 -12.54 22.79 11.45
CA ASP A 100 -12.76 23.20 10.06
C ASP A 100 -11.61 22.73 9.15
N LEU A 101 -11.69 21.47 8.73
CA LEU A 101 -10.70 20.82 7.88
C LEU A 101 -10.73 21.33 6.44
N SER A 102 -11.72 22.13 6.03
CA SER A 102 -11.70 22.82 4.73
C SER A 102 -10.55 23.84 4.63
N LYS A 103 -10.06 24.34 5.77
CA LYS A 103 -8.90 25.25 5.87
C LYS A 103 -7.55 24.53 5.83
N PHE A 104 -7.53 23.21 5.86
CA PHE A 104 -6.28 22.45 5.76
C PHE A 104 -5.76 22.49 4.32
N GLN A 105 -4.70 23.26 4.12
CA GLN A 105 -4.01 23.36 2.83
C GLN A 105 -2.63 22.72 2.93
N LEU A 106 -2.34 21.83 1.98
CA LEU A 106 -1.04 21.20 1.84
C LEU A 106 -0.79 20.93 0.36
N GLU A 107 0.36 21.33 -0.15
CA GLU A 107 0.72 21.13 -1.55
C GLU A 107 0.60 19.65 -1.95
N GLY A 108 -0.02 19.39 -3.11
CA GLY A 108 -0.28 18.05 -3.60
C GLY A 108 -1.33 17.26 -2.80
N CYS A 109 -2.10 17.90 -1.92
CA CYS A 109 -3.16 17.25 -1.15
C CYS A 109 -4.48 18.04 -1.21
N GLN A 110 -5.59 17.32 -1.23
CA GLN A 110 -6.93 17.88 -1.17
C GLN A 110 -7.78 17.06 -0.19
N VAL A 111 -8.41 17.74 0.77
CA VAL A 111 -9.44 17.12 1.62
C VAL A 111 -10.70 16.93 0.80
N LEU A 112 -11.20 15.69 0.74
CA LEU A 112 -12.42 15.34 0.01
C LEU A 112 -13.63 15.29 0.93
N GLU A 113 -13.47 14.66 2.10
CA GLU A 113 -14.53 14.53 3.11
C GLU A 113 -13.91 14.31 4.49
N TYR A 114 -14.67 14.64 5.53
CA TYR A 114 -14.31 14.35 6.90
C TYR A 114 -15.54 14.21 7.79
N ALA A 115 -15.48 13.28 8.74
CA ALA A 115 -16.57 12.99 9.66
C ALA A 115 -16.05 12.36 10.96
N ARG A 116 -16.86 12.45 12.02
CA ARG A 116 -16.51 11.83 13.30
C ARG A 116 -16.65 10.30 13.22
N HIS A 117 -15.83 9.62 14.01
CA HIS A 117 -15.83 8.17 14.14
C HIS A 117 -15.46 7.76 15.57
N LYS A 118 -16.00 6.64 16.05
CA LYS A 118 -15.80 6.20 17.43
C LYS A 118 -14.41 5.67 17.66
N ARG A 119 -13.90 4.85 16.73
CA ARG A 119 -12.68 4.06 16.91
C ARG A 119 -11.51 4.67 16.16
N LYS A 120 -10.30 4.44 16.67
CA LYS A 120 -9.06 4.76 15.95
C LYS A 120 -8.90 3.84 14.72
N LEU A 121 -8.57 4.42 13.57
CA LEU A 121 -8.18 3.66 12.38
C LEU A 121 -6.79 3.02 12.59
N ARG A 122 -6.70 1.69 12.48
CA ARG A 122 -5.46 0.94 12.71
C ARG A 122 -4.83 0.49 11.38
N LEU A 123 -3.51 0.31 11.39
CA LEU A 123 -2.81 -0.30 10.26
C LEU A 123 -3.40 -1.68 9.92
N GLY A 124 -3.71 -1.90 8.65
CA GLY A 124 -4.36 -3.10 8.13
C GLY A 124 -5.89 -3.09 8.24
N ALA A 125 -6.51 -2.08 8.87
CA ALA A 125 -7.97 -1.97 9.00
C ALA A 125 -8.62 -1.33 7.76
N LEU A 126 -8.41 -1.95 6.61
CA LEU A 126 -9.08 -1.62 5.35
C LEU A 126 -9.60 -2.92 4.72
N LYS A 127 -10.68 -2.82 3.93
CA LYS A 127 -11.19 -3.94 3.15
C LYS A 127 -10.34 -4.17 1.90
N GLY A 128 -9.91 -3.10 1.24
CA GLY A 128 -9.13 -3.21 0.02
C GLY A 128 -8.81 -1.86 -0.60
N ASN A 129 -8.36 -1.90 -1.86
CA ASN A 129 -8.15 -0.70 -2.67
C ASN A 129 -8.70 -0.97 -4.06
N GLN A 130 -9.32 0.05 -4.65
CA GLN A 130 -9.69 0.07 -6.05
C GLN A 130 -8.55 0.72 -6.83
N PHE A 131 -8.11 0.07 -7.89
CA PHE A 131 -7.02 0.54 -8.74
C PHE A 131 -7.58 0.94 -10.11
N THR A 132 -7.18 2.11 -10.59
CA THR A 132 -7.26 2.46 -12.02
C THR A 132 -5.84 2.60 -12.52
N VAL A 133 -5.48 1.80 -13.52
CA VAL A 133 -4.10 1.71 -14.03
C VAL A 133 -4.10 1.92 -15.53
N ILE A 134 -3.24 2.83 -15.99
CA ILE A 134 -2.95 3.06 -17.40
C ILE A 134 -1.56 2.47 -17.68
N LEU A 135 -1.52 1.47 -18.56
CA LEU A 135 -0.27 0.95 -19.13
C LEU A 135 0.03 1.70 -20.43
N ARG A 136 1.20 2.33 -20.52
CA ARG A 136 1.64 3.07 -21.72
C ARG A 136 2.63 2.26 -22.54
N GLU A 137 2.80 2.63 -23.81
CA GLU A 137 3.81 2.05 -24.70
C GLU A 137 3.79 0.50 -24.73
N ILE A 138 2.58 -0.07 -24.79
CA ILE A 138 2.41 -1.52 -24.86
C ILE A 138 2.97 -2.03 -26.19
N SER A 139 3.95 -2.93 -26.13
CA SER A 139 4.63 -3.46 -27.33
C SER A 139 3.76 -4.42 -28.14
N ASP A 140 2.88 -5.18 -27.48
CA ASP A 140 1.95 -6.12 -28.09
C ASP A 140 0.62 -6.08 -27.35
N ARG A 141 -0.39 -5.44 -27.97
CA ARG A 141 -1.72 -5.29 -27.40
C ARG A 141 -2.47 -6.62 -27.32
N GLN A 142 -2.24 -7.54 -28.25
CA GLN A 142 -2.99 -8.80 -28.32
C GLN A 142 -2.55 -9.77 -27.22
N ASP A 143 -1.24 -9.84 -26.91
CA ASP A 143 -0.73 -10.58 -25.75
C ASP A 143 -1.35 -10.04 -24.45
N VAL A 144 -1.40 -8.71 -24.28
CA VAL A 144 -2.01 -8.09 -23.08
C VAL A 144 -3.50 -8.38 -22.96
N GLU A 145 -4.27 -8.24 -24.04
CA GLU A 145 -5.72 -8.51 -24.04
C GLU A 145 -6.03 -9.97 -23.66
N THR A 146 -5.30 -10.91 -24.28
CA THR A 146 -5.43 -12.34 -23.98
C THR A 146 -5.14 -12.64 -22.51
N ARG A 147 -4.15 -11.94 -21.93
CA ARG A 147 -3.80 -12.08 -20.50
C ARG A 147 -4.85 -11.48 -19.58
N LEU A 148 -5.44 -10.34 -19.94
CA LEU A 148 -6.52 -9.73 -19.15
C LEU A 148 -7.72 -10.68 -19.04
N GLN A 149 -8.08 -11.34 -20.16
CA GLN A 149 -9.13 -12.36 -20.18
C GLN A 149 -8.78 -13.55 -19.27
N ALA A 150 -7.55 -14.08 -19.39
CA ALA A 150 -7.09 -15.17 -18.52
C ALA A 150 -7.06 -14.79 -17.02
N ILE A 151 -6.74 -13.53 -16.70
CA ILE A 151 -6.75 -12.99 -15.33
C ILE A 151 -8.18 -12.86 -14.81
N ALA A 152 -9.14 -12.42 -15.62
CA ALA A 152 -10.54 -12.32 -15.23
C ALA A 152 -11.12 -13.69 -14.81
N GLU A 153 -10.72 -14.76 -15.50
CA GLU A 153 -11.20 -16.12 -15.23
C GLU A 153 -10.46 -16.82 -14.10
N ARG A 154 -9.13 -16.70 -14.04
CA ARG A 154 -8.27 -17.53 -13.19
C ARG A 154 -7.43 -16.74 -12.18
N GLY A 155 -7.52 -15.41 -12.21
CA GLY A 155 -6.74 -14.53 -11.34
C GLY A 155 -5.25 -14.52 -11.66
N VAL A 156 -4.46 -14.13 -10.64
CA VAL A 156 -2.99 -14.12 -10.66
C VAL A 156 -2.45 -14.69 -9.36
N PRO A 157 -1.17 -15.13 -9.32
CA PRO A 157 -0.52 -15.48 -8.06
C PRO A 157 -0.50 -14.28 -7.10
N ASN A 158 -0.97 -14.48 -5.87
CA ASN A 158 -1.03 -13.43 -4.86
C ASN A 158 0.35 -13.15 -4.22
N TYR A 159 1.38 -12.91 -5.03
CA TYR A 159 2.73 -12.64 -4.55
C TYR A 159 2.83 -11.31 -3.80
N PHE A 160 3.69 -11.28 -2.79
CA PHE A 160 4.19 -10.03 -2.26
C PHE A 160 5.11 -9.38 -3.30
N GLY A 161 4.76 -8.18 -3.77
CA GLY A 161 5.57 -7.43 -4.75
C GLY A 161 6.93 -6.98 -4.22
N ALA A 162 7.83 -6.60 -5.14
CA ALA A 162 9.23 -6.27 -4.85
C ALA A 162 9.42 -5.24 -3.72
N GLN A 163 8.52 -4.24 -3.64
CA GLN A 163 8.51 -3.21 -2.59
C GLN A 163 8.47 -3.77 -1.15
N ARG A 164 7.93 -4.98 -0.96
CA ARG A 164 7.89 -5.65 0.35
C ARG A 164 9.29 -6.00 0.87
N PHE A 165 10.26 -6.17 -0.01
CA PHE A 165 11.62 -6.58 0.31
C PHE A 165 12.58 -5.41 0.50
N GLY A 166 12.08 -4.17 0.47
CA GLY A 166 12.88 -2.96 0.62
C GLY A 166 13.58 -2.54 -0.66
N ILE A 167 14.12 -1.32 -0.67
CA ILE A 167 14.89 -0.79 -1.81
C ILE A 167 16.07 -1.72 -2.07
N GLY A 168 16.20 -2.22 -3.31
CA GLY A 168 17.24 -3.18 -3.70
C GLY A 168 17.20 -4.51 -2.95
N GLY A 169 16.09 -4.88 -2.31
CA GLY A 169 15.99 -6.11 -1.51
C GLY A 169 16.63 -6.04 -0.11
N SER A 170 16.99 -4.84 0.34
CA SER A 170 17.71 -4.59 1.61
C SER A 170 17.04 -5.20 2.86
N ASN A 171 15.70 -5.24 2.93
CA ASN A 171 15.01 -5.83 4.08
C ASN A 171 15.17 -7.35 4.11
N LEU A 172 15.14 -8.01 2.95
CA LEU A 172 15.33 -9.44 2.84
C LEU A 172 16.78 -9.84 3.12
N GLN A 173 17.74 -9.10 2.54
CA GLN A 173 19.17 -9.31 2.81
C GLN A 173 19.51 -9.09 4.30
N GLY A 174 18.92 -8.07 4.92
CA GLY A 174 19.05 -7.84 6.36
C GLY A 174 18.50 -8.99 7.20
N ALA A 175 17.33 -9.51 6.83
CA ALA A 175 16.73 -10.66 7.50
C ALA A 175 17.59 -11.93 7.39
N LEU A 176 18.19 -12.19 6.23
CA LEU A 176 19.08 -13.35 6.01
C LEU A 176 20.35 -13.24 6.87
N ARG A 177 21.05 -12.11 6.82
CA ARG A 177 22.24 -11.86 7.68
C ARG A 177 21.92 -11.98 9.16
N TRP A 178 20.76 -11.50 9.57
CA TRP A 178 20.32 -11.63 10.96
C TRP A 178 20.10 -13.10 11.34
N ALA A 179 19.43 -13.87 10.49
CA ALA A 179 19.19 -15.29 10.73
C ALA A 179 20.49 -16.11 10.83
N GLU A 180 21.53 -15.75 10.07
CA GLU A 180 22.85 -16.38 10.12
C GLU A 180 23.65 -16.01 11.36
N SER A 181 23.65 -14.72 11.75
CA SER A 181 24.47 -14.23 12.87
C SER A 181 23.89 -14.54 14.26
N GLY A 182 22.56 -14.69 14.39
CA GLY A 182 21.87 -14.85 15.67
C GLY A 182 21.88 -13.61 16.58
N ALA A 183 22.53 -12.51 16.17
CA ALA A 183 22.68 -11.30 16.97
C ALA A 183 21.33 -10.58 17.17
N PRO A 184 21.01 -10.05 18.36
CA PRO A 184 19.72 -9.39 18.59
C PRO A 184 19.59 -8.07 17.82
N VAL A 185 18.46 -7.87 17.13
CA VAL A 185 18.12 -6.59 16.47
C VAL A 185 17.40 -5.69 17.46
N ARG A 186 18.09 -4.65 17.94
CA ARG A 186 17.58 -3.69 18.94
C ARG A 186 16.50 -2.75 18.37
N ASP A 187 16.67 -2.31 17.12
CA ASP A 187 15.70 -1.44 16.46
C ASP A 187 14.41 -2.21 16.11
N ARG A 188 13.31 -1.83 16.76
CA ARG A 188 12.01 -2.50 16.62
C ARG A 188 11.43 -2.38 15.21
N ASN A 189 11.61 -1.24 14.55
CA ASN A 189 11.09 -1.00 13.20
C ASN A 189 11.87 -1.83 12.19
N LYS A 190 13.20 -1.79 12.28
CA LYS A 190 14.09 -2.61 11.44
C LYS A 190 13.79 -4.09 11.59
N ARG A 191 13.64 -4.56 12.84
CA ARG A 191 13.23 -5.94 13.14
C ARG A 191 11.88 -6.29 12.51
N SER A 192 10.89 -5.41 12.61
CA SER A 192 9.56 -5.60 12.01
C SER A 192 9.63 -5.74 10.48
N PHE A 193 10.39 -4.86 9.80
CA PHE A 193 10.58 -4.93 8.35
C PHE A 193 11.28 -6.22 7.92
N TRP A 194 12.33 -6.63 8.62
CA TRP A 194 13.08 -7.86 8.32
C TRP A 194 12.23 -9.12 8.48
N LEU A 195 11.52 -9.24 9.61
CA LEU A 195 10.58 -10.34 9.83
C LEU A 195 9.47 -10.36 8.77
N SER A 196 8.97 -9.18 8.37
CA SER A 196 7.98 -9.08 7.31
C SER A 196 8.51 -9.52 5.95
N ALA A 197 9.75 -9.15 5.61
CA ALA A 197 10.37 -9.55 4.35
C ALA A 197 10.62 -11.06 4.30
N ALA A 198 11.15 -11.65 5.38
CA ALA A 198 11.44 -13.08 5.46
C ALA A 198 10.18 -13.93 5.24
N ARG A 199 9.10 -13.69 6.01
CA ARG A 199 7.85 -14.46 5.85
C ARG A 199 7.20 -14.27 4.48
N SER A 200 7.31 -13.07 3.91
CA SER A 200 6.78 -12.79 2.56
C SER A 200 7.55 -13.54 1.47
N ALA A 201 8.87 -13.65 1.61
CA ALA A 201 9.70 -14.34 0.64
C ALA A 201 9.47 -15.87 0.69
N LEU A 202 9.33 -16.43 1.90
CA LEU A 202 8.94 -17.83 2.08
C LEU A 202 7.57 -18.12 1.47
N PHE A 203 6.58 -17.24 1.68
CA PHE A 203 5.27 -17.37 1.05
C PHE A 203 5.37 -17.37 -0.49
N ASN A 204 6.07 -16.39 -1.07
CA ASN A 204 6.27 -16.32 -2.53
C ASN A 204 6.92 -17.60 -3.06
N GLN A 205 7.94 -18.11 -2.37
CA GLN A 205 8.61 -19.36 -2.73
C GLN A 205 7.64 -20.55 -2.72
N GLN A 206 6.81 -20.70 -1.70
CA GLN A 206 5.84 -21.79 -1.62
C GLN A 206 4.78 -21.71 -2.72
N VAL A 207 4.27 -20.51 -3.00
CA VAL A 207 3.34 -20.30 -4.13
C VAL A 207 4.00 -20.67 -5.45
N SER A 208 5.24 -20.22 -5.70
CA SER A 208 5.99 -20.56 -6.92
C SER A 208 6.22 -22.07 -7.08
N ILE A 209 6.56 -22.78 -6.00
CA ILE A 209 6.69 -24.26 -6.00
C ILE A 209 5.34 -24.91 -6.32
N ARG A 210 4.25 -24.44 -5.70
CA ARG A 210 2.91 -25.00 -5.92
C ARG A 210 2.44 -24.85 -7.36
N LEU A 211 2.70 -23.69 -7.98
CA LEU A 211 2.39 -23.44 -9.39
C LEU A 211 3.16 -24.37 -10.33
N LYS A 212 4.41 -24.73 -10.01
CA LYS A 212 5.20 -25.68 -10.83
C LYS A 212 4.66 -27.10 -10.76
N LYS A 213 4.14 -27.52 -9.60
CA LYS A 213 3.61 -28.88 -9.38
C LYS A 213 2.23 -29.06 -9.99
N ASN A 214 1.37 -28.06 -9.84
CA ASN A 214 -0.04 -28.13 -10.20
C ASN A 214 -0.31 -27.32 -11.46
N GLY A 215 0.59 -27.37 -12.45
CA GLY A 215 0.44 -26.60 -13.70
C GLY A 215 -1.02 -26.63 -14.15
N ILE A 216 -1.61 -25.46 -14.40
CA ILE A 216 -2.95 -25.40 -14.98
C ILE A 216 -2.86 -25.96 -16.38
#